data_AF-A0A535EGQ6-F1
#
_entry.id   AF-A0A535EGQ6-F1
#
_cell.length_a   1.000
_cell.length_b   1.000
_cell.length_c   1.000
_cell.angle_alpha   90.00
_cell.angle_beta   90.00
_cell.angle_gamma   90.00
#
_symmetry.space_group_name_H-M   'P 1'
#
loop_
_entity.id
_entity.type
_entity.pdbx_description
1 polymer ?
#
loop_
_entity_poly.entity_id
_entity_poly.type
_entity_poly.pdbx_seq_one_letter_code
_entity_poly.pdbx_strand_id
1 'polypeptide(L)'
;APAPVRLLPWFDSVLLAYAPKHRSRILPDAYRGRVYVAANLQWLPTFLIDGQVAGTWSVAVDRQEAALTLLTFAKPAPNRNELLEEAERLLRFMHPSAPAHRVVVAG
;
A
#
# COMPACT_ATOMS: atom_id res chain seq x y z
N ALA A 1 6.62 -10.78 17.82
CA ALA A 1 6.93 -9.46 17.25
C ALA A 1 5.75 -9.03 16.38
N PRO A 2 5.44 -7.72 16.26
CA PRO A 2 4.41 -7.24 15.34
C PRO A 2 4.74 -7.66 13.90
N ALA A 3 3.71 -7.84 13.08
CA ALA A 3 3.92 -8.15 11.67
C ALA A 3 4.52 -6.94 10.94
N PRO A 4 5.53 -7.14 10.07
CA PRO A 4 6.24 -6.03 9.42
C PRO A 4 5.35 -5.27 8.45
N VAL A 5 5.68 -4.00 8.21
CA VAL A 5 5.04 -3.23 7.14
C VAL A 5 5.39 -3.81 5.77
N ARG A 6 4.37 -3.93 4.91
CA ARG A 6 4.52 -4.42 3.52
C ARG A 6 3.65 -3.65 2.56
N LEU A 7 4.20 -3.25 1.42
CA LEU A 7 3.44 -2.72 0.28
C LEU A 7 3.06 -3.90 -0.63
N LEU A 8 1.75 -4.12 -0.78
CA LEU A 8 1.17 -5.14 -1.61
C LEU A 8 0.82 -4.55 -2.99
N PRO A 9 1.19 -5.20 -4.10
CA PRO A 9 0.81 -4.76 -5.42
C PRO A 9 -0.70 -4.91 -5.66
N TRP A 10 -1.11 -4.48 -6.84
CA TRP A 10 -2.41 -4.82 -7.40
C TRP A 10 -2.64 -6.33 -7.36
N PHE A 11 -3.87 -6.72 -7.02
CA PHE A 11 -4.31 -8.11 -7.06
C PHE A 11 -3.45 -9.07 -6.22
N ASP A 12 -2.89 -8.61 -5.11
CA ASP A 12 -2.11 -9.49 -4.24
C ASP A 12 -2.93 -10.70 -3.77
N SER A 13 -2.31 -11.88 -3.82
CA SER A 13 -2.92 -13.15 -3.45
C SER A 13 -3.49 -13.17 -2.02
N VAL A 14 -2.89 -12.43 -1.08
CA VAL A 14 -3.39 -12.38 0.31
C VAL A 14 -4.80 -11.76 0.39
N LEU A 15 -5.16 -10.91 -0.57
CA LEU A 15 -6.50 -10.32 -0.67
C LEU A 15 -7.44 -11.16 -1.55
N LEU A 16 -6.92 -12.00 -2.44
CA LEU A 16 -7.73 -12.71 -3.43
C LEU A 16 -7.98 -14.18 -3.10
N ALA A 17 -6.95 -14.90 -2.65
CA ALA A 17 -6.92 -16.36 -2.57
C ALA A 17 -7.86 -16.96 -1.50
N TYR A 18 -8.26 -16.14 -0.52
CA TYR A 18 -9.13 -16.59 0.56
C TYR A 18 -10.60 -16.27 0.30
N ALA A 19 -11.49 -17.15 0.79
CA ALA A 19 -12.92 -16.90 0.75
C ALA A 19 -13.25 -15.54 1.42
N PRO A 20 -14.27 -14.79 0.93
CA PRO A 20 -14.59 -13.46 1.44
C PRO A 20 -14.67 -13.37 2.98
N LYS A 21 -15.30 -14.37 3.62
CA LYS A 21 -15.44 -14.45 5.09
C LYS A 21 -14.14 -14.55 5.89
N HIS A 22 -13.02 -14.88 5.24
CA HIS A 22 -11.71 -15.02 5.88
C HIS A 22 -10.78 -13.84 5.62
N ARG A 23 -11.15 -12.93 4.71
CA ARG A 23 -10.32 -11.76 4.36
C ARG A 23 -10.27 -10.72 5.46
N SER A 24 -11.25 -10.69 6.37
CA SER A 24 -11.31 -9.72 7.48
C SER A 24 -10.09 -9.75 8.41
N ARG A 25 -9.31 -10.85 8.40
CA ARG A 25 -8.03 -10.96 9.12
C ARG A 25 -6.96 -10.01 8.58
N ILE A 26 -6.98 -9.72 7.29
CA ILE A 26 -5.99 -8.89 6.58
C ILE A 26 -6.62 -7.58 6.11
N LEU A 27 -7.84 -7.61 5.60
CA LEU A 27 -8.58 -6.44 5.13
C LEU A 27 -9.77 -6.18 6.06
N PRO A 28 -9.68 -5.21 6.98
CA PRO A 28 -10.82 -4.82 7.80
C PRO A 28 -12.04 -4.47 6.93
N ASP A 29 -13.22 -4.95 7.32
CA ASP A 29 -14.45 -4.79 6.53
C ASP A 29 -14.77 -3.30 6.25
N ALA A 30 -14.46 -2.41 7.21
CA ALA A 30 -14.61 -0.96 7.08
C ALA A 30 -13.82 -0.34 5.91
N TYR A 31 -12.77 -1.01 5.43
CA TYR A 31 -11.91 -0.53 4.35
C TYR A 31 -12.12 -1.26 3.03
N ARG A 32 -12.96 -2.30 2.98
CA ARG A 32 -13.18 -3.11 1.78
C ARG A 32 -13.62 -2.26 0.58
N GLY A 33 -14.53 -1.32 0.78
CA GLY A 33 -15.01 -0.42 -0.28
C GLY A 33 -13.99 0.62 -0.73
N ARG A 34 -12.88 0.82 0.02
CA ARG A 34 -11.81 1.75 -0.33
C ARG A 34 -10.72 1.11 -1.19
N VAL A 35 -10.63 -0.22 -1.20
CA VAL A 35 -9.58 -0.97 -1.90
C VAL A 35 -10.08 -1.77 -3.09
N TYR A 36 -11.38 -2.06 -3.15
CA TYR A 36 -12.02 -2.73 -4.28
C TYR A 36 -12.86 -1.75 -5.09
N VAL A 37 -12.39 -1.44 -6.31
CA VAL A 37 -13.07 -0.58 -7.26
C VAL A 37 -13.97 -1.45 -8.16
N ALA A 38 -15.24 -1.55 -7.79
CA ALA A 38 -16.21 -2.42 -8.44
C ALA A 38 -16.41 -2.11 -9.93
N ALA A 39 -16.35 -0.83 -10.34
CA ALA A 39 -16.55 -0.41 -11.72
C ALA A 39 -15.60 -1.09 -12.71
N ASN A 40 -14.37 -1.39 -12.28
CA ASN A 40 -13.33 -2.00 -13.11
C ASN A 40 -12.84 -3.35 -12.56
N LEU A 41 -13.59 -3.95 -11.61
CA LEU A 41 -13.24 -5.20 -10.93
C LEU A 41 -11.81 -5.21 -10.34
N GLN A 42 -11.40 -4.09 -9.77
CA GLN A 42 -10.00 -3.78 -9.55
C GLN A 42 -9.66 -3.74 -8.07
N TRP A 43 -8.57 -4.41 -7.70
CA TRP A 43 -7.99 -4.35 -6.36
C TRP A 43 -6.78 -3.42 -6.37
N LEU A 44 -6.87 -2.32 -5.63
CA LEU A 44 -5.82 -1.33 -5.53
C LEU A 44 -4.59 -1.87 -4.80
N PRO A 45 -3.38 -1.31 -5.04
CA PRO A 45 -2.24 -1.55 -4.18
C PRO A 45 -2.58 -1.11 -2.77
N THR A 46 -2.18 -1.92 -1.80
CA THR A 46 -2.42 -1.65 -0.38
C THR A 46 -1.13 -1.74 0.39
N PHE A 47 -1.10 -1.19 1.60
CA PHE A 47 -0.02 -1.49 2.52
C PHE A 47 -0.57 -2.03 3.84
N LEU A 48 0.21 -2.91 4.44
CA LEU A 48 -0.09 -3.54 5.72
C LEU A 48 0.64 -2.83 6.85
N ILE A 49 -0.05 -2.66 7.97
CA ILE A 49 0.55 -2.32 9.26
C ILE A 49 0.05 -3.37 10.25
N ASP A 50 0.97 -4.05 10.92
CA ASP A 50 0.69 -5.19 11.81
C ASP A 50 -0.23 -6.25 11.16
N GLY A 51 0.02 -6.52 9.87
CA GLY A 51 -0.69 -7.55 9.10
C GLY A 51 -2.07 -7.13 8.58
N GLN A 52 -2.50 -5.88 8.82
CA GLN A 52 -3.79 -5.37 8.35
C GLN A 52 -3.64 -4.22 7.35
N VAL A 53 -4.52 -4.20 6.34
CA VAL A 53 -4.61 -3.12 5.36
C VAL A 53 -4.91 -1.81 6.08
N ALA A 54 -3.99 -0.86 5.94
CA ALA A 54 -4.05 0.46 6.57
C ALA A 54 -4.12 1.61 5.57
N GLY A 55 -4.08 1.31 4.27
CA GLY A 55 -4.18 2.30 3.21
C GLY A 55 -3.88 1.75 1.82
N THR A 56 -3.82 2.66 0.84
CA THR A 56 -3.44 2.36 -0.55
C THR A 56 -2.16 3.09 -0.93
N TRP A 57 -1.55 2.69 -2.04
CA TRP A 57 -0.42 3.41 -2.60
C TRP A 57 -0.45 3.49 -4.12
N SER A 58 0.29 4.43 -4.67
CA SER A 58 0.50 4.60 -6.11
C SER A 58 1.91 5.11 -6.39
N VAL A 59 2.36 4.92 -7.62
CA VAL A 59 3.62 5.47 -8.12
C VAL A 59 3.36 6.30 -9.37
N ALA A 60 3.97 7.48 -9.42
CA ALA A 60 4.06 8.33 -10.59
C ALA A 60 5.55 8.53 -10.93
N VAL A 61 5.90 8.47 -12.22
CA VAL A 61 7.29 8.63 -12.67
C VAL A 61 7.33 9.60 -13.83
N ASP A 62 8.27 10.53 -13.77
CA ASP A 62 8.60 11.42 -14.87
C ASP A 62 10.12 11.41 -15.15
N ARG A 63 10.60 12.39 -15.92
CA ARG A 63 12.01 12.46 -16.32
C ARG A 63 12.96 12.85 -15.17
N GLN A 64 12.44 13.39 -14.07
CA GLN A 64 13.21 13.92 -12.95
C GLN A 64 13.07 13.03 -11.71
N GLU A 65 11.89 12.48 -11.45
CA GLU A 65 11.63 11.72 -10.23
C GLU A 65 10.70 10.52 -10.41
N ALA A 66 10.89 9.52 -9.55
CA ALA A 66 9.87 8.54 -9.21
C ALA A 66 9.28 8.93 -7.85
N ALA A 67 7.96 9.05 -7.76
CA ALA A 67 7.23 9.45 -6.58
C ALA A 67 6.21 8.39 -6.16
N LEU A 68 6.30 7.90 -4.91
CA LEU A 68 5.33 7.00 -4.31
C LEU A 68 4.45 7.75 -3.34
N THR A 69 3.13 7.70 -3.55
CA THR A 69 2.14 8.30 -2.65
C THR A 69 1.47 7.21 -1.82
N LEU A 70 1.51 7.36 -0.49
CA LEU A 70 0.84 6.53 0.50
C LEU A 70 -0.42 7.24 0.95
N LEU A 71 -1.61 6.66 0.71
CA LEU A 71 -2.88 7.17 1.23
C LEU A 71 -3.27 6.39 2.49
N THR A 72 -3.19 7.01 3.66
CA THR A 72 -3.48 6.34 4.94
C THR A 72 -4.97 6.45 5.31
N PHE A 73 -5.56 5.37 5.83
CA PHE A 73 -6.96 5.38 6.24
C PHE A 73 -7.22 5.93 7.64
N ALA A 74 -6.18 5.97 8.49
CA ALA A 74 -6.20 6.54 9.82
C ALA A 74 -5.24 7.75 9.92
N LYS A 75 -5.57 8.71 10.79
CA LYS A 75 -4.72 9.86 11.11
C LYS A 75 -4.48 9.91 12.62
N PRO A 76 -3.22 10.08 13.08
CA PRO A 76 -1.99 10.09 12.27
C PRO A 76 -1.68 8.72 11.65
N ALA A 77 -0.78 8.70 10.66
CA ALA A 77 -0.31 7.46 10.03
C ALA A 77 0.38 6.55 11.06
N PRO A 78 -0.11 5.31 11.29
CA PRO A 78 0.57 4.38 12.19
C PRO A 78 1.88 3.90 11.58
N ASN A 79 2.85 3.51 12.43
CA ASN A 79 4.18 3.03 12.04
C ASN A 79 4.86 3.87 10.94
N ARG A 80 4.69 5.20 10.97
CA ARG A 80 5.05 6.10 9.87
C ARG A 80 6.49 5.93 9.38
N ASN A 81 7.46 5.77 10.28
CA ASN A 81 8.87 5.64 9.89
C ASN A 81 9.11 4.33 9.14
N GLU A 82 8.63 3.20 9.66
CA GLU A 82 8.74 1.89 9.01
C GLU A 82 8.03 1.88 7.65
N LEU A 83 6.88 2.55 7.56
CA LEU A 83 6.14 2.71 6.31
C LEU A 83 6.90 3.51 5.26
N LEU A 84 7.52 4.62 5.66
CA LEU A 84 8.36 5.43 4.76
C LEU A 84 9.57 4.64 4.27
N GLU A 85 10.24 3.91 5.16
CA GLU A 85 11.40 3.08 4.82
C GLU A 85 11.04 1.95 3.84
N GLU A 86 9.93 1.24 4.07
CA GLU A 86 9.49 0.18 3.16
C GLU A 86 9.06 0.74 1.80
N ALA A 87 8.34 1.87 1.79
CA ALA A 87 7.93 2.52 0.55
C ALA A 87 9.15 3.01 -0.25
N GLU A 88 10.16 3.57 0.40
CA GLU A 88 11.38 4.02 -0.25
C GLU A 88 12.17 2.83 -0.82
N ARG A 89 12.31 1.74 -0.06
CA ARG A 89 12.93 0.50 -0.56
C ARG A 89 12.23 -0.03 -1.81
N LEU A 90 10.90 -0.10 -1.79
CA LEU A 90 10.13 -0.56 -2.95
C LEU A 90 10.30 0.37 -4.15
N LEU A 91 10.21 1.69 -3.93
CA LEU A 91 10.32 2.68 -5.00
C LEU A 91 11.69 2.65 -5.68
N ARG A 92 12.77 2.52 -4.91
CA ARG A 92 14.13 2.33 -5.44
C ARG A 92 14.30 1.01 -6.19
N PHE A 93 13.66 -0.06 -5.71
CA PHE A 93 13.66 -1.35 -6.39
C PHE A 93 12.91 -1.30 -7.74
N MET A 94 11.75 -0.63 -7.79
CA MET A 94 10.93 -0.52 -9.00
C MET A 94 11.55 0.41 -10.05
N HIS A 95 12.20 1.49 -9.61
CA HIS A 95 12.76 2.52 -10.48
C HIS A 95 14.22 2.82 -10.14
N PRO A 96 15.15 1.84 -10.26
CA PRO A 96 16.53 1.98 -9.81
C PRO A 96 17.31 3.08 -10.55
N SER A 97 16.90 3.41 -11.79
CA SER A 97 17.54 4.42 -12.63
C SER A 97 16.88 5.81 -12.57
N ALA A 98 15.85 6.01 -11.72
CA ALA A 98 15.24 7.33 -11.58
C ALA A 98 16.25 8.32 -10.96
N PRO A 99 16.32 9.58 -11.45
CA PRO A 99 17.29 10.55 -10.92
C PRO A 99 17.03 10.91 -9.45
N ALA A 100 15.77 10.85 -9.01
CA ALA A 100 15.36 11.04 -7.63
C ALA A 100 14.22 10.09 -7.24
N HIS A 101 14.12 9.78 -5.94
CA HIS A 101 13.05 9.00 -5.34
C HIS A 101 12.39 9.81 -4.24
N ARG A 102 11.06 9.92 -4.28
CA ARG A 102 10.27 10.65 -3.28
C ARG A 102 9.13 9.80 -2.74
N VAL A 103 8.97 9.76 -1.43
CA VAL A 103 7.81 9.15 -0.78
C VAL A 103 6.98 10.25 -0.11
N VAL A 104 5.66 10.23 -0.36
CA VAL A 104 4.71 11.19 0.21
C VAL A 104 3.63 10.42 0.96
N VAL A 105 3.29 10.88 2.17
CA VAL A 105 2.14 10.36 2.92
C VAL A 105 1.00 11.38 2.79
N ALA A 106 -0.05 10.99 2.08
CA ALA A 106 -1.32 11.69 1.99
C ALA A 106 -2.26 11.12 3.07
N GLY A 107 -2.54 11.91 4.09
CA GLY A 107 -3.24 11.47 5.29
C GLY A 107 -3.54 12.65 6.17
#